data_AF-A0A558AX07-F1
#
_entry.id   AF-A0A558AX07-F1
#
_cell.length_a   1.000
_cell.length_b   1.000
_cell.length_c   1.000
_cell.angle_alpha   90.00
_cell.angle_beta   90.00
_cell.angle_gamma   90.00
#
_symmetry.space_group_name_H-M   'P 1'
#
loop_
_entity.id
_entity.type
_entity.pdbx_description
1 polymer ?
#
loop_
_entity_poly.entity_id
_entity_poly.type
_entity_poly.pdbx_seq_one_letter_code
_entity_poly.pdbx_strand_id
1 'polypeptide(L)' 'MRYIISFIWALMLTQMVNFVLNSLGGGGPYNVWSGVLLAVLITLTLVILDLILKPEDTNEAQHNH' A
#
# COMPACT_ATOMS: atom_id res chain seq x y z
N MET A 1 -7.86 10.44 -3.54
CA MET A 1 -6.73 10.46 -4.49
C MET A 1 -5.44 9.91 -3.90
N ARG A 2 -5.05 10.28 -2.66
CA ARG A 2 -3.85 9.78 -1.97
C ARG A 2 -3.68 8.25 -2.02
N TYR A 3 -4.69 7.50 -1.58
CA TYR A 3 -4.61 6.02 -1.53
C TYR A 3 -4.54 5.34 -2.90
N ILE A 4 -5.09 5.95 -3.95
CA ILE A 4 -5.06 5.38 -5.32
C ILE A 4 -3.64 5.45 -5.86
N ILE A 5 -2.97 6.60 -5.67
CA ILE A 5 -1.58 6.78 -6.08
C ILE A 5 -0.66 5.87 -5.26
N SER A 6 -0.89 5.78 -3.94
CA SER A 6 -0.16 4.84 -3.07
C SER A 6 -0.34 3.39 -3.51
N PHE A 7 -1.55 2.99 -3.93
CA PHE A 7 -1.81 1.65 -4.46
C PHE A 7 -1.03 1.38 -5.75
N ILE A 8 -1.03 2.32 -6.71
CA ILE A 8 -0.28 2.18 -7.96
C ILE A 8 1.22 2.01 -7.69
N TRP A 9 1.78 2.82 -6.79
CA TRP A 9 3.18 2.70 -6.37
C TRP A 9 3.48 1.39 -5.66
N ALA A 10 2.62 0.98 -4.72
CA ALA A 10 2.75 -0.29 -4.01
C ALA A 10 2.68 -1.46 -5.00
N LEU A 11 1.79 -1.42 -5.99
CA LEU A 11 1.67 -2.44 -7.03
C LEU A 11 2.93 -2.50 -7.88
N MET A 12 3.43 -1.36 -8.36
CA MET A 12 4.66 -1.36 -9.16
C MET A 12 5.86 -1.89 -8.37
N LEU A 13 6.06 -1.45 -7.13
CA LEU A 13 7.17 -1.89 -6.28
C LEU A 13 7.07 -3.37 -5.92
N THR A 14 5.89 -3.85 -5.54
CA THR A 14 5.70 -5.28 -5.21
C THR A 14 5.87 -6.19 -6.41
N GLN A 15 5.47 -5.76 -7.61
CA GLN A 15 5.76 -6.50 -8.84
C GLN A 15 7.27 -6.60 -9.11
N MET A 16 8.02 -5.51 -8.90
CA MET A 16 9.49 -5.52 -9.05
C MET A 16 10.15 -6.42 -8.01
N VAL A 17 9.71 -6.37 -6.75
CA VAL A 17 10.22 -7.25 -5.69
C VAL A 17 9.90 -8.71 -5.99
N ASN A 18 8.66 -9.02 -6.41
CA ASN A 18 8.24 -10.38 -6.77
C ASN A 18 9.06 -10.91 -7.97
N PHE A 19 9.34 -10.07 -8.96
CA PHE A 19 10.21 -10.40 -10.08
C PHE A 19 11.64 -10.72 -9.62
N VAL A 20 12.24 -9.87 -8.78
CA VAL A 20 13.59 -10.10 -8.24
C VAL A 20 13.64 -11.39 -7.42
N LEU A 21 12.67 -11.63 -6.55
CA LEU A 21 12.60 -12.86 -5.75
C LEU A 21 12.45 -14.11 -6.62
N ASN A 22 11.62 -14.05 -7.66
CA ASN A 22 11.50 -15.14 -8.62
C ASN A 22 12.83 -15.39 -9.36
N SER A 23 13.51 -14.31 -9.77
CA SER A 23 14.83 -14.39 -10.41
C SER A 23 15.90 -14.98 -9.48
N LEU A 24 15.88 -14.66 -8.19
CA LEU A 24 16.80 -15.23 -7.20
C LEU A 24 16.48 -16.71 -6.89
N GLY A 25 15.20 -17.09 -6.95
CA GLY A 25 14.72 -18.45 -6.73
C GLY A 25 14.93 -19.42 -7.90
N GLY A 26 15.70 -19.02 -8.92
CA GLY A 26 16.00 -19.85 -10.10
C GLY A 26 15.18 -19.51 -11.35
N GLY A 27 14.42 -18.40 -11.34
CA GLY A 27 13.79 -17.85 -12.55
C GLY A 27 12.69 -18.71 -13.16
N GLY A 28 11.94 -19.44 -12.32
CA GLY A 28 10.79 -20.24 -12.75
C GLY A 28 9.62 -19.39 -13.28
N PRO A 29 8.47 -20.01 -13.61
CA PRO A 29 7.31 -19.30 -14.16
C PRO A 29 6.92 -18.10 -13.30
N TYR A 30 6.87 -16.91 -13.90
CA TYR A 30 6.55 -15.68 -13.17
C TYR A 30 5.06 -15.62 -12.83
N ASN A 31 4.75 -15.63 -11.53
CA ASN A 31 3.38 -15.48 -11.05
C ASN A 31 3.10 -14.01 -10.71
N VAL A 32 2.42 -13.31 -11.61
CA VAL A 32 2.02 -11.90 -11.43
C VAL A 32 1.05 -11.74 -10.24
N TRP A 33 0.23 -12.75 -9.95
CA TRP A 33 -0.81 -12.69 -8.93
C TRP A 33 -0.27 -12.61 -7.51
N SER A 34 0.89 -13.21 -7.22
CA SER A 34 1.51 -13.09 -5.90
C SER A 34 1.89 -11.63 -5.58
N GLY A 35 2.43 -10.91 -6.56
CA GLY A 35 2.73 -9.48 -6.44
C GLY A 35 1.47 -8.63 -6.26
N VAL A 36 0.38 -8.94 -6.97
CA VAL A 36 -0.90 -8.21 -6.83
C VAL A 36 -1.49 -8.40 -5.44
N LEU A 37 -1.51 -9.63 -4.92
CA LEU A 37 -1.98 -9.93 -3.56
C LEU A 37 -1.17 -9.16 -2.50
N LEU A 38 0.15 -9.11 -2.65
CA LEU A 38 1.04 -8.35 -1.76
C LEU A 38 0.75 -6.84 -1.82
N ALA A 39 0.52 -6.28 -3.02
CA ALA A 39 0.16 -4.87 -3.19
C ALA A 39 -1.14 -4.50 -2.46
N VAL A 40 -2.15 -5.37 -2.56
CA VAL A 40 -3.43 -5.21 -1.87
C VAL A 40 -3.21 -5.23 -0.36
N LEU A 41 -2.44 -6.18 0.17
CA LEU A 41 -2.15 -6.28 1.61
C LEU A 41 -1.41 -5.07 2.15
N ILE A 42 -0.39 -4.57 1.44
CA ILE A 42 0.36 -3.36 1.84
C ILE A 42 -0.56 -2.14 1.85
N THR A 43 -1.39 -1.99 0.82
CA THR A 43 -2.30 -0.85 0.72
C THR A 43 -3.35 -0.89 1.83
N LEU A 44 -3.90 -2.06 2.13
CA LEU A 44 -4.83 -2.26 3.24
C LEU A 44 -4.17 -1.87 4.57
N THR A 45 -2.91 -2.30 4.77
CA THR A 45 -2.13 -1.96 5.96
C THR A 45 -1.94 -0.44 6.09
N LEU A 46 -1.60 0.26 5.01
CA LEU A 46 -1.47 1.72 5.01
C LEU A 46 -2.79 2.43 5.33
N VAL A 47 -3.93 1.93 4.83
CA VAL A 47 -5.26 2.48 5.15
C VAL A 47 -5.56 2.31 6.64
N ILE A 48 -5.31 1.12 7.21
CA ILE A 48 -5.54 0.85 8.63
C ILE A 48 -4.63 1.73 9.49
N LEU A 49 -3.33 1.83 9.16
CA LEU A 49 -2.42 2.71 9.87
C LEU A 49 -2.88 4.18 9.81
N ASP A 50 -3.32 4.67 8.65
CA ASP A 50 -3.79 6.04 8.51
C ASP A 50 -5.06 6.28 9.35
N LEU A 51 -5.96 5.31 9.48
CA LEU A 51 -7.13 5.41 10.36
C LEU A 51 -6.76 5.44 11.85
N ILE A 52 -5.76 4.65 12.27
CA ILE A 52 -5.30 4.59 13.66
C ILE A 52 -4.47 5.84 14.02
N LEU A 53 -3.62 6.30 13.11
CA LEU A 53 -2.74 7.46 13.33
C LEU A 53 -3.46 8.79 13.13
N LYS A 54 -4.64 8.81 12.51
CA LYS A 54 -5.39 10.06 12.34
C LYS A 54 -5.78 10.57 13.73
N PRO A 55 -5.27 11.73 14.17
CA PRO A 55 -5.76 12.34 15.38
C PRO A 55 -7.26 12.58 15.23
N GLU A 56 -8.04 12.34 16.28
CA GLU A 56 -9.39 12.91 16.36
C GLU A 56 -9.22 14.40 16.18
N ASP A 57 -9.65 14.93 15.03
CA ASP A 57 -9.83 16.36 14.83
C ASP A 57 -10.85 16.80 15.89
N THR A 58 -10.36 17.14 17.08
CA THR A 58 -11.13 17.87 18.07
C THR A 58 -11.52 19.15 17.37
N ASN A 59 -12.82 19.29 17.18
CA ASN A 59 -13.49 20.41 16.54
C ASN A 59 -13.00 21.76 17.09
N GLU A 60 -11.98 22.36 16.49
CA GLU A 60 -11.59 23.76 16.74
C GLU A 60 -12.13 24.72 15.66
N ALA A 61 -13.24 24.35 15.01
CA ALA A 61 -14.02 25.25 14.17
C ALA A 61 -15.12 26.01 14.93
N GLN A 62 -15.17 25.95 16.28
CA GLN A 62 -16.11 26.72 17.09
C GLN A 62 -15.48 27.27 18.37
N HIS A 63 -14.54 28.21 18.24
CA HIS A 63 -14.38 29.24 19.26
C HIS A 63 -14.15 30.59 18.59
N ASN A 64 -15.28 31.20 18.23
CA ASN A 64 -15.62 32.62 18.29
C ASN A 64 -14.56 33.67 17.88
N HIS A 65 -14.85 34.55 16.92
CA HIS A 65 -15.78 35.68 17.06
C HIS A 65 -15.29 36.68 18.13
#